data_AF-A0A392TMU1-F1
#
_entry.id   AF-A0A392TMU1-F1
#
_cell.length_a   1.000
_cell.length_b   1.000
_cell.length_c   1.000
_cell.angle_alpha   90.00
_cell.angle_beta   90.00
_cell.angle_gamma   90.00
#
_symmetry.space_group_name_H-M   'P 1'
#
loop_
_entity.id
_entity.type
_entity.pdbx_description
1 polymer ?
#
loop_
_entity_poly.entity_id
_entity_poly.type
_entity_poly.pdbx_seq_one_letter_code
_entity_poly.pdbx_strand_id
1 'polypeptide(L)' 'MSHFHVDALDVIGRENDREKIIKLLMEPHPQGDGSGDKSLCVIPIVGIGGLGKTTLAKL' A
#
# COMPACT_ATOMS: atom_id res chain seq x y z
N MET A 1 -5.92 -19.70 -13.36
CA MET A 1 -5.76 -18.38 -12.71
C MET A 1 -4.50 -17.74 -13.26
N SER A 2 -4.62 -16.69 -14.08
CA SER A 2 -3.45 -15.99 -14.64
C SER A 2 -2.89 -15.03 -13.58
N HIS A 3 -1.69 -15.33 -13.08
CA HIS A 3 -0.97 -14.45 -12.16
C HIS A 3 -0.22 -13.41 -12.99
N PHE A 4 -0.74 -12.18 -13.06
CA PHE A 4 0.00 -11.07 -13.64
C PHE A 4 1.00 -10.58 -12.60
N HIS A 5 2.28 -10.93 -12.82
CA HIS A 5 3.40 -10.31 -12.13
C HIS A 5 3.54 -8.87 -12.64
N VAL A 6 3.73 -7.93 -11.72
CA VAL A 6 4.00 -6.52 -12.04
C VAL A 6 5.46 -6.30 -11.69
N ASP A 7 6.30 -6.01 -12.67
CA ASP A 7 7.66 -5.57 -12.41
C ASP A 7 7.59 -4.12 -11.89
N ALA A 8 8.27 -3.85 -10.77
CA ALA A 8 8.31 -2.51 -10.20
C ALA A 8 9.01 -1.50 -11.13
N LEU A 9 9.89 -1.96 -12.02
CA LEU A 9 10.54 -1.13 -13.02
C LEU A 9 9.59 -0.68 -14.13
N ASP A 10 8.53 -1.44 -14.40
CA ASP A 10 7.54 -1.13 -15.44
C ASP A 10 6.46 -0.13 -14.98
N VAL A 11 6.43 0.20 -13.68
CA VAL A 11 5.45 1.15 -13.13
C VAL A 11 6.08 2.53 -13.00
N ILE A 12 5.54 3.47 -13.76
CA ILE A 12 6.01 4.86 -13.81
C ILE A 12 5.05 5.81 -13.10
N GLY A 13 5.60 6.88 -12.52
CA GLY A 13 4.84 8.00 -11.96
C GLY A 13 4.13 7.68 -10.64
N ARG A 14 4.58 6.63 -9.94
CA ARG A 14 4.01 6.14 -8.66
C ARG A 14 5.00 6.13 -7.52
N GLU A 15 6.18 6.69 -7.72
CA GLU A 15 7.30 6.64 -6.79
C GLU A 15 6.92 7.30 -5.46
N ASN A 16 6.31 8.49 -5.54
CA ASN A 16 5.85 9.24 -4.36
C ASN A 16 4.70 8.55 -3.63
N ASP A 17 3.76 7.92 -4.35
CA ASP A 17 2.66 7.19 -3.73
C ASP A 17 3.19 5.95 -2.99
N ARG A 18 4.12 5.21 -3.60
CA ARG A 18 4.80 4.05 -3.00
C ARG A 18 5.55 4.44 -1.73
N GLU A 19 6.35 5.49 -1.77
CA GLU A 19 7.12 5.97 -0.61
C GLU A 19 6.20 6.36 0.56
N LYS A 20 5.09 7.05 0.28
CA LYS A 20 4.09 7.40 1.31
C LYS A 20 3.45 6.17 1.93
N ILE A 21 3.05 5.19 1.13
CA ILE A 21 2.45 3.94 1.64
C ILE A 21 3.45 3.20 2.53
N ILE A 22 4.71 3.05 2.09
CA ILE A 22 5.76 2.41 2.89
C ILE A 22 5.94 3.14 4.21
N LYS A 23 5.99 4.48 4.20
CA LYS A 23 6.13 5.28 5.41
C LYS A 23 4.96 5.03 6.39
N LEU A 24 3.71 5.09 5.90
CA LEU A 24 2.51 4.82 6.71
C LEU A 24 2.50 3.41 7.30
N LEU A 25 2.98 2.40 6.55
CA LEU A 25 3.08 1.03 7.03
C LEU A 25 4.17 0.84 8.11
N MET A 26 5.24 1.64 8.05
CA MET A 26 6.36 1.60 9.00
C MET A 26 6.11 2.46 10.24
N GLU A 27 5.09 3.32 10.23
CA GLU A 27 4.75 4.15 11.38
C GLU A 27 4.29 3.27 12.55
N PRO A 28 4.87 3.43 13.76
CA PRO A 28 4.44 2.69 14.91
C PRO A 28 3.02 3.12 15.30
N HIS A 29 2.08 2.17 15.27
CA HIS A 29 0.69 2.45 15.61
C HIS A 29 0.56 2.67 17.13
N PRO A 30 0.11 3.84 17.60
CA PRO A 30 0.17 4.23 19.02
C PRO A 30 -0.92 3.57 19.90
N GLN A 31 -1.51 2.45 19.49
CA GLN A 31 -2.52 1.75 20.27
C GLN A 31 -2.12 0.29 20.51
N GLY A 32 -1.49 0.07 21.66
CA GLY A 32 -1.27 -1.23 22.24
C GLY A 32 -1.14 -1.06 23.74
N ASP A 33 -2.28 -0.99 24.44
CA ASP A 33 -2.39 -0.97 25.90
C ASP A 33 -2.11 -2.36 26.50
N GLY A 34 -0.92 -2.90 26.22
CA GLY A 34 -0.37 -4.07 26.93
C GLY A 34 -1.12 -5.40 26.78
N SER A 35 -2.25 -5.46 26.07
CA SER A 35 -3.06 -6.67 25.94
C SER A 35 -3.34 -7.02 24.47
N GLY A 36 -2.29 -7.36 23.72
CA GLY A 36 -2.39 -8.17 22.50
C GLY A 36 -3.28 -7.65 21.37
N ASP A 37 -3.67 -6.37 21.38
CA ASP A 37 -4.62 -5.86 20.40
C ASP A 37 -3.91 -5.57 19.08
N LYS A 38 -4.26 -6.35 18.05
CA LYS A 38 -3.67 -6.24 16.71
C LYS A 38 -4.41 -5.12 15.99
N SER A 39 -4.07 -3.87 16.27
CA SER A 39 -4.64 -2.73 15.56
C SER A 39 -4.47 -2.93 14.04
N LEU A 40 -5.57 -3.05 13.31
CA LEU A 40 -5.55 -3.21 11.86
C LEU A 40 -5.21 -1.86 11.21
N CYS A 41 -4.06 -1.78 10.54
CA CYS A 41 -3.72 -0.63 9.70
C CYS A 41 -4.36 -0.79 8.31
N VAL A 42 -5.17 0.19 7.90
CA VAL A 42 -5.83 0.21 6.59
C VAL A 42 -5.44 1.47 5.85
N ILE A 43 -4.88 1.32 4.64
CA ILE A 43 -4.49 2.42 3.76
C ILE A 43 -5.35 2.37 2.48
N PRO A 44 -6.38 3.21 2.34
CA PRO A 44 -7.23 3.20 1.16
C PRO A 44 -6.52 3.84 -0.05
N ILE A 45 -6.52 3.16 -1.20
CA ILE A 45 -6.06 3.71 -2.49
C ILE A 45 -7.28 4.12 -3.30
N VAL A 46 -7.49 5.44 -3.45
CA VAL A 46 -8.67 6.02 -4.12
C VAL A 46 -8.29 6.76 -5.40
N GLY A 47 -9.25 6.89 -6.33
CA GLY A 47 -9.06 7.59 -7.60
C GLY A 47 -9.91 7.04 -8.74
N ILE A 48 -9.92 7.73 -9.88
CA ILE A 48 -10.73 7.37 -11.05
C ILE A 48 -10.37 5.99 -11.64
N GLY A 49 -11.27 5.43 -12.46
CA GLY A 49 -11.03 4.17 -13.18
C GLY A 49 -9.82 4.25 -14.12
N GLY A 50 -9.13 3.12 -14.37
CA GLY A 50 -7.98 3.06 -15.27
C GLY A 50 -6.67 3.65 -14.76
N LEU A 51 -6.67 4.30 -13.58
CA LEU A 51 -5.50 5.01 -13.04
C LEU A 51 -4.35 4.11 -12.54
N GLY A 52 -4.50 2.78 -12.56
CA GLY A 52 -3.46 1.85 -12.12
C GLY A 52 -3.38 1.63 -10.60
N LYS A 53 -4.46 1.89 -9.85
CA LYS A 53 -4.51 1.67 -8.38
C LYS A 53 -4.14 0.25 -7.97
N THR A 54 -4.70 -0.75 -8.65
CA THR A 54 -4.40 -2.17 -8.39
C THR A 54 -2.97 -2.53 -8.80
N THR A 55 -2.40 -1.83 -9.77
CA THR A 55 -0.98 -1.98 -10.14
C THR A 55 -0.09 -1.48 -9.00
N LEU A 56 -0.37 -0.28 -8.46
CA LEU A 56 0.34 0.25 -7.29
C LEU A 56 0.24 -0.67 -6.07
N ALA A 57 -0.93 -1.25 -5.80
CA ALA A 57 -1.13 -2.14 -4.66
C ALA A 57 -0.36 -3.48 -4.75
N LYS A 58 0.14 -3.84 -5.94
CA LYS A 58 0.88 -5.08 -6.20
C LYS A 58 2.39 -4.89 -6.24
N LEU A 59 2.88 -3.65 -6.18
CA LEU A 59 4.30 -3.31 -6.07
C LEU A 59 4.84 -3.66 -4.68
#